data_AF-I7L966-F1
#
_entry.id   AF-I7L966-F1
#
_cell.length_a   1.000
_cell.length_b   1.000
_cell.length_c   1.000
_cell.angle_alpha   90.00
_cell.angle_beta   90.00
_cell.angle_gamma   90.00
#
_symmetry.space_group_name_H-M   'P 1'
#
loop_
_entity.id
_entity.type
_entity.pdbx_description
1 polymer ?
#
loop_
_entity_poly.entity_id
_entity_poly.type
_entity_poly.pdbx_seq_one_letter_code
_entity_poly.pdbx_strand_id
1 'polypeptide(L)' 'MIKFFKSVNETMAKVSWPSWKQNRRDTGVVITSSILFAAYLGLLDLLFSYLVQLFL' A
#
# COMPACT_ATOMS: atom_id res chain seq x y z
N MET A 1 24.92 26.41 -4.56
CA MET A 1 23.61 25.80 -4.92
C MET A 1 23.66 24.91 -6.16
N ILE A 2 24.15 25.36 -7.31
CA ILE A 2 24.16 24.57 -8.56
C ILE A 2 24.90 23.21 -8.43
N LYS A 3 25.99 23.16 -7.66
CA LYS A 3 26.73 21.92 -7.37
C LYS A 3 25.92 20.89 -6.55
N PHE A 4 24.99 21.35 -5.70
CA PHE A 4 24.20 20.50 -4.82
C PHE A 4 23.08 19.76 -5.59
N PHE A 5 22.43 20.44 -6.53
CA PHE A 5 21.48 19.78 -7.42
C PHE A 5 22.16 18.77 -8.35
N LYS A 6 23.40 19.05 -8.79
CA LYS A 6 24.19 18.10 -9.59
C LYS A 6 24.55 16.84 -8.81
N SER A 7 24.98 16.97 -7.55
CA SER A 7 25.27 15.81 -6.69
C SER A 7 24.02 15.01 -6.34
N VAL A 8 22.88 15.67 -6.11
CA VAL A 8 21.59 14.99 -5.90
C VAL A 8 21.19 14.20 -7.14
N ASN A 9 21.32 14.77 -8.34
CA ASN A 9 20.99 14.07 -9.59
C ASN A 9 21.92 12.86 -9.85
N GLU A 10 23.22 12.98 -9.58
CA GLU A 10 24.17 11.84 -9.65
C GLU A 10 23.85 10.74 -8.64
N THR A 11 23.39 11.11 -7.44
CA THR A 11 23.00 10.15 -6.41
C THR A 11 21.68 9.46 -6.78
N MET A 12 20.71 10.22 -7.31
CA MET A 12 19.44 9.72 -7.82
C MET A 12 19.63 8.82 -9.05
N ALA A 13 20.64 9.06 -9.89
CA ALA A 13 20.98 8.20 -11.01
C ALA A 13 21.64 6.86 -10.60
N LYS A 14 22.30 6.81 -9.43
CA LYS A 14 22.85 5.58 -8.84
C LYS A 14 21.80 4.76 -8.09
N VAL A 15 20.67 5.35 -7.73
CA VAL A 15 19.53 4.63 -7.16
C VAL A 15 18.87 3.83 -8.29
N SER A 16 18.78 2.51 -8.11
CA SER A 16 18.09 1.62 -9.04
C SER A 16 16.59 1.91 -9.00
N TRP A 17 16.13 2.83 -9.85
CA TRP A 17 14.71 3.14 -9.94
C TRP A 17 13.96 1.89 -10.40
N PRO A 18 12.87 1.52 -9.70
CA PRO A 18 12.04 0.40 -10.10
C PRO A 18 11.50 0.65 -11.50
N SER A 19 11.69 -0.34 -12.38
CA SER A 19 11.13 -0.34 -13.73
C SER A 19 9.61 -0.17 -13.67
N TRP A 20 9.02 0.55 -14.63
CA TRP A 20 7.57 0.75 -14.78
C TRP A 20 6.75 -0.55 -14.69
N LYS A 21 7.35 -1.68 -15.09
CA LYS A 21 6.72 -3.01 -15.03
C LYS A 21 6.61 -3.55 -13.60
N GLN A 22 7.54 -3.18 -12.71
CA GLN A 22 7.57 -3.59 -11.31
C GLN A 22 6.60 -2.76 -10.48
N ASN A 23 6.53 -1.44 -10.72
CA ASN A 23 5.58 -0.55 -10.06
C ASN A 23 4.12 -1.02 -10.25
N ARG A 24 3.76 -1.49 -11.45
CA ARG A 24 2.41 -2.01 -11.73
C ARG A 24 2.10 -3.34 -11.04
N ARG A 25 3.12 -4.20 -10.83
CA ARG A 25 2.96 -5.47 -10.11
C ARG A 25 2.80 -5.23 -8.61
N ASP A 26 3.59 -4.32 -8.06
CA ASP A 26 3.57 -3.98 -6.64
C ASP A 26 2.27 -3.25 -6.26
N THR A 27 1.76 -2.36 -7.12
CA THR A 27 0.45 -1.71 -6.90
C THR A 27 -0.69 -2.73 -6.93
N GLY A 28 -0.60 -3.76 -7.77
CA GLY A 28 -1.58 -4.86 -7.82
C GLY A 28 -1.64 -5.65 -6.51
N VAL A 29 -0.47 -5.99 -5.93
CA VAL A 29 -0.39 -6.70 -4.64
C VAL A 29 -1.01 -5.86 -3.52
N VAL A 30 -0.72 -4.56 -3.47
CA VAL A 30 -1.28 -3.66 -2.47
C VAL A 30 -2.80 -3.59 -2.59
N ILE A 31 -3.34 -3.39 -3.80
CA ILE A 31 -4.79 -3.33 -4.03
C ILE A 31 -5.47 -4.64 -3.60
N THR A 32 -4.93 -5.79 -3.98
CA THR A 32 -5.47 -7.10 -3.57
C THR A 32 -5.43 -7.28 -2.06
N SER A 33 -4.33 -6.88 -1.40
CA SER A 33 -4.22 -6.96 0.06
C SER A 33 -5.24 -6.06 0.77
N SER A 34 -5.44 -4.82 0.29
CA SER A 34 -6.41 -3.89 0.87
C SER A 34 -7.84 -4.40 0.75
N ILE A 35 -8.20 -5.02 -0.38
CA ILE A 35 -9.53 -5.62 -0.57
C ILE A 35 -9.74 -6.81 0.37
N LEU A 36 -8.73 -7.66 0.56
CA LEU A 36 -8.79 -8.78 1.50
C LEU A 36 -9.00 -8.30 2.94
N PHE A 37 -8.26 -7.28 3.37
CA PHE A 37 -8.43 -6.70 4.70
C PHE A 37 -9.79 -6.04 4.88
N ALA A 38 -10.27 -5.29 3.86
CA ALA A 38 -11.59 -4.67 3.91
C ALA A 38 -12.71 -5.72 4.04
N ALA A 39 -12.62 -6.83 3.30
CA ALA A 39 -13.57 -7.93 3.40
C ALA A 39 -13.53 -8.60 4.79
N TYR A 40 -12.32 -8.85 5.31
CA TYR A 40 -12.15 -9.47 6.63
C TYR A 40 -12.71 -8.60 7.77
N LEU A 41 -12.37 -7.31 7.78
CA LEU A 41 -12.88 -6.38 8.77
C LEU A 41 -14.39 -6.18 8.65
N GLY A 42 -14.92 -6.02 7.43
CA GLY A 42 -16.37 -5.89 7.23
C GLY A 42 -17.16 -7.12 7.69
N LEU A 43 -16.63 -8.33 7.49
CA LEU A 43 -17.23 -9.56 8.03
C LEU A 43 -17.21 -9.61 9.56
N LEU A 44 -16.11 -9.19 10.16
CA LEU A 44 -15.99 -9.09 11.61
C LEU A 44 -16.96 -8.06 12.19
N ASP A 45 -17.06 -6.87 11.60
CA ASP A 45 -17.96 -5.81 12.04
C ASP A 45 -19.42 -6.26 12.02
N LEU A 46 -19.82 -7.02 11.00
CA LEU A 46 -21.14 -7.64 10.93
C LEU A 46 -21.33 -8.68 12.05
N LEU A 47 -20.38 -9.60 12.21
CA LEU A 47 -20.42 -10.62 13.27
C LEU A 47 -20.52 -10.00 14.67
N PHE A 48 -19.72 -8.98 14.94
CA PHE A 48 -19.75 -8.25 16.21
C PHE A 48 -21.06 -7.49 16.40
N SER A 49 -21.60 -6.86 15.36
CA SER A 49 -22.90 -6.19 15.43
C SER A 49 -24.03 -7.16 15.78
N TYR A 50 -24.03 -8.35 15.18
CA TYR A 50 -24.98 -9.42 15.52
C TYR A 50 -24.79 -9.96 16.93
N LEU A 51 -23.55 -10.18 17.37
CA LEU A 51 -23.25 -10.63 18.73
C LEU A 51 -23.67 -9.61 19.78
N VAL A 52 -23.39 -8.33 19.54
CA VAL A 52 -23.81 -7.25 20.45
C VAL A 52 -25.34 -7.19 20.52
N GLN A 53 -26.06 -7.26 19.39
CA GLN A 53 -27.53 -7.32 19.39
C GLN A 53 -28.12 -8.55 20.07
N LEU A 54 -27.40 -9.67 20.13
CA LEU A 54 -27.87 -10.87 20.82
C LEU A 54 -27.70 -10.77 22.35
N PHE A 55 -26.69 -10.03 22.80
CA PHE A 55 -26.38 -9.85 24.23
C PHE A 55 -27.08 -8.64 24.88
N LEU A 56 -27.58 -7.68 24.08
CA LEU A 56 -28.32 -6.48 24.51
C LEU A 56 -29.83 -6.70 24.37
#